data_AF-A0A2W5TUB7-F1
#
_entry.id   AF-A0A2W5TUB7-F1
#
_cell.length_a   1.000
_cell.length_b   1.000
_cell.length_c   1.000
_cell.angle_alpha   90.00
_cell.angle_beta   90.00
_cell.angle_gamma   90.00
#
_symmetry.space_group_name_H-M   'P 1'
#
loop_
_entity.id
_entity.type
_entity.pdbx_description
1 polymer ?
#
loop_
_entity_poly.entity_id
_entity_poly.type
_entity_poly.pdbx_seq_one_letter_code
_entity_poly.pdbx_strand_id
1 'polypeptide(L)'
;MKLIAHILAASLFLAPVVGHAAESSGAVPVIEMTAVDFNLDQMPWMTDAARSYMRDRIAEYKEGKILGYVLVVSPNQIWDYRGSYSTSPIASLEELARPALEGCEYYNFEPCRIVSINGKSTARPDGSYAQQPRMLNYDPTTFNFRRIPLIAEQDRVVARTYRDAPMPKAFFFNTNGNWSWKNADTDANAIAEAKKACEGDPVVATCMMYAFNNTVVWEQPR
;
A
#
# COMPACT_ATOMS: atom_id res chain seq x y z
N MET A 1 -19.01 67.24 1.73
CA MET A 1 -19.45 65.83 1.90
C MET A 1 -18.31 64.91 1.46
N LYS A 2 -17.60 64.29 2.40
CA LYS A 2 -16.58 63.26 2.13
C LYS A 2 -17.16 61.92 2.57
N LEU A 3 -17.37 61.01 1.61
CA LEU A 3 -17.87 59.66 1.83
C LEU A 3 -16.69 58.79 2.31
N ILE A 4 -16.78 58.26 3.53
CA ILE A 4 -15.80 57.31 4.09
C ILE A 4 -16.28 55.90 3.75
N ALA A 5 -15.63 55.25 2.79
CA ALA A 5 -15.89 53.85 2.45
C ALA A 5 -15.19 52.93 3.47
N HIS A 6 -15.97 52.16 4.23
CA HIS A 6 -15.45 51.10 5.10
C HIS A 6 -15.20 49.84 4.27
N ILE A 7 -13.94 49.43 4.16
CA ILE A 7 -13.54 48.15 3.59
C ILE A 7 -13.64 47.10 4.72
N LEU A 8 -14.67 46.26 4.65
CA LEU A 8 -14.80 45.06 5.48
C LEU A 8 -13.82 44.00 4.95
N ALA A 9 -12.71 43.81 5.66
CA ALA A 9 -11.79 42.70 5.43
C ALA A 9 -12.43 41.40 5.94
N ALA A 10 -12.97 40.60 5.03
CA ALA A 10 -13.42 39.25 5.34
C ALA A 10 -12.18 38.35 5.49
N SER A 11 -11.79 38.06 6.73
CA SER A 11 -10.79 37.04 7.04
C SER A 11 -11.35 35.65 6.69
N LEU A 12 -10.97 35.10 5.54
CA LEU A 12 -11.13 33.67 5.27
C LEU A 12 -10.21 32.90 6.22
N PHE A 13 -10.78 32.31 7.26
CA PHE A 13 -10.12 31.23 7.99
C PHE A 13 -10.12 29.99 7.11
N LEU A 14 -8.99 29.75 6.42
CA LEU A 14 -8.70 28.44 5.84
C LEU A 14 -8.54 27.48 7.01
N ALA A 15 -9.54 26.64 7.26
CA ALA A 15 -9.37 25.52 8.17
C ALA A 15 -8.19 24.67 7.65
N PRO A 16 -7.25 24.26 8.51
CA PRO A 16 -6.21 23.33 8.10
C PRO A 16 -6.89 22.09 7.55
N VAL A 17 -6.63 21.78 6.28
CA VAL A 17 -7.06 20.54 5.68
C VAL A 17 -6.28 19.46 6.42
N VAL A 18 -6.94 18.77 7.35
CA VAL A 18 -6.34 17.65 8.06
C VAL A 18 -6.08 16.57 7.01
N GLY A 19 -4.81 16.39 6.66
CA GLY A 19 -4.35 15.24 5.89
C GLY A 19 -4.72 13.99 6.68
N HIS A 20 -5.48 13.10 6.05
CA HIS A 20 -5.89 11.86 6.68
C HIS A 20 -4.70 10.90 6.59
N ALA A 21 -4.13 10.53 7.73
CA ALA A 21 -2.92 9.72 7.78
C ALA A 21 -3.27 8.24 7.64
N ALA A 22 -2.65 7.54 6.71
CA ALA A 22 -3.03 6.17 6.38
C ALA A 22 -2.30 5.11 7.23
N GLU A 23 -3.02 4.06 7.64
CA GLU A 23 -2.52 2.85 8.30
C GLU A 23 -3.22 1.61 7.75
N SER A 24 -2.60 0.44 7.88
CA SER A 24 -3.31 -0.83 7.72
C SER A 24 -4.47 -0.92 8.71
N SER A 25 -5.66 -1.24 8.23
CA SER A 25 -6.86 -1.41 9.06
C SER A 25 -6.80 -2.65 9.95
N GLY A 26 -5.90 -3.60 9.64
CA GLY A 26 -5.87 -4.91 10.27
C GLY A 26 -6.97 -5.86 9.79
N ALA A 27 -7.85 -5.41 8.87
CA ALA A 27 -8.92 -6.25 8.32
C ALA A 27 -8.35 -7.49 7.63
N VAL A 28 -9.08 -8.61 7.70
CA VAL A 28 -8.65 -9.88 7.11
C VAL A 28 -9.15 -9.95 5.67
N PRO A 29 -8.28 -10.20 4.67
CA PRO A 29 -8.71 -10.41 3.29
C PRO A 29 -9.69 -11.57 3.15
N VAL A 30 -10.71 -11.40 2.31
CA VAL A 30 -11.64 -12.49 1.98
C VAL A 30 -11.02 -13.32 0.86
N ILE A 31 -10.49 -14.49 1.22
CA ILE A 31 -9.82 -15.42 0.29
C ILE A 31 -10.83 -16.46 -0.21
N GLU A 32 -11.41 -16.20 -1.37
CA GLU A 32 -12.28 -17.14 -2.11
C GLU A 32 -11.61 -17.51 -3.43
N MET A 33 -11.45 -18.80 -3.71
CA MET A 33 -10.87 -19.31 -4.96
C MET A 33 -11.82 -20.29 -5.62
N THR A 34 -11.86 -20.28 -6.95
CA THR A 34 -12.55 -21.30 -7.74
C THR A 34 -11.56 -22.28 -8.36
N ALA A 35 -12.05 -23.40 -8.89
CA ALA A 35 -11.23 -24.32 -9.68
C ALA A 35 -10.90 -23.78 -11.09
N VAL A 36 -11.60 -22.74 -11.54
CA VAL A 36 -11.50 -22.18 -12.89
C VAL A 36 -10.16 -21.45 -13.05
N ASP A 37 -9.47 -21.71 -14.15
CA ASP A 37 -8.24 -20.99 -14.49
C ASP A 37 -8.53 -19.52 -14.79
N PHE A 38 -7.65 -18.65 -14.30
CA PHE A 38 -7.74 -17.23 -14.58
C PHE A 38 -7.38 -16.96 -16.05
N ASN A 39 -8.29 -16.30 -16.76
CA ASN A 39 -8.12 -15.96 -18.16
C ASN A 39 -7.90 -14.45 -18.34
N LEU A 40 -6.67 -14.06 -18.68
CA LEU A 40 -6.29 -12.67 -18.93
C LEU A 40 -7.06 -12.05 -20.12
N ASP A 41 -7.46 -12.85 -21.10
CA ASP A 41 -8.18 -12.36 -22.27
C ASP A 41 -9.64 -11.95 -21.96
N GLN A 42 -10.15 -12.36 -20.79
CA GLN A 42 -11.46 -11.93 -20.27
C GLN A 42 -11.40 -10.62 -19.46
N MET A 43 -10.23 -9.97 -19.40
CA MET A 43 -10.01 -8.72 -18.67
C MET A 43 -9.83 -7.56 -19.65
N PRO A 44 -10.92 -7.00 -20.23
CA PRO A 44 -10.83 -5.96 -21.26
C PRO A 44 -10.18 -4.66 -20.78
N TRP A 45 -10.07 -4.49 -19.46
CA TRP A 45 -9.47 -3.36 -18.79
C TRP A 45 -7.95 -3.41 -18.69
N MET A 46 -7.33 -4.58 -18.93
CA MET A 46 -5.88 -4.70 -18.91
C MET A 46 -5.26 -4.29 -20.25
N THR A 47 -4.29 -3.37 -20.17
CA THR A 47 -3.42 -3.03 -21.31
C THR A 47 -2.60 -4.23 -21.77
N ASP A 48 -2.07 -4.21 -23.00
CA ASP A 48 -1.21 -5.28 -23.51
C ASP A 48 0.06 -5.47 -22.66
N ALA A 49 0.63 -4.37 -22.16
CA ALA A 49 1.78 -4.40 -21.26
C ALA A 49 1.44 -5.09 -19.93
N ALA A 50 0.29 -4.76 -19.33
CA ALA A 50 -0.18 -5.42 -18.10
C ALA A 50 -0.45 -6.92 -18.34
N ARG A 51 -1.09 -7.27 -19.45
CA ARG A 51 -1.31 -8.69 -19.83
C ARG A 51 0.00 -9.43 -20.05
N SER A 52 0.98 -8.82 -20.70
CA SER A 52 2.32 -9.40 -20.88
C SER A 52 2.99 -9.65 -19.53
N TYR A 53 3.04 -8.64 -18.67
CA TYR A 53 3.59 -8.77 -17.32
C TYR A 53 2.93 -9.90 -16.53
N MET A 54 1.60 -9.99 -16.54
CA MET A 54 0.87 -11.04 -15.84
C MET A 54 1.09 -12.43 -16.45
N ARG A 55 1.24 -12.55 -17.78
CA ARG A 55 1.62 -13.82 -18.41
C ARG A 55 2.97 -14.32 -17.91
N ASP A 56 3.94 -13.41 -17.78
CA ASP A 56 5.26 -13.76 -17.24
C ASP A 56 5.15 -14.22 -15.78
N ARG A 57 4.37 -13.54 -14.93
CA ARG A 57 4.15 -13.95 -13.53
C ARG A 57 3.45 -15.32 -13.43
N ILE A 58 2.45 -15.58 -14.27
CA ILE A 58 1.76 -16.87 -14.34
C ILE A 58 2.73 -17.99 -14.75
N ALA A 59 3.60 -17.73 -15.73
CA ALA A 59 4.62 -18.67 -16.15
C ALA A 59 5.62 -18.97 -15.02
N GLU A 60 6.13 -17.93 -14.34
CA GLU A 60 7.02 -18.09 -13.19
C GLU A 60 6.39 -18.91 -12.05
N TYR A 61 5.08 -18.74 -11.79
CA TYR A 61 4.37 -19.56 -10.80
C TYR A 61 4.33 -21.03 -11.22
N LYS A 62 4.00 -21.30 -12.48
CA LYS A 62 3.99 -22.68 -13.03
C LYS A 62 5.37 -23.33 -12.99
N GLU A 63 6.42 -22.54 -13.15
CA GLU A 63 7.82 -22.98 -13.05
C GLU A 63 8.33 -23.10 -11.61
N GLY A 64 7.54 -22.69 -10.60
CA GLY A 64 7.93 -22.71 -9.19
C GLY A 64 8.94 -21.63 -8.80
N LYS A 65 9.17 -20.63 -9.65
CA LYS A 65 10.03 -19.46 -9.35
C LYS A 65 9.38 -18.54 -8.32
N ILE A 66 8.05 -18.41 -8.37
CA ILE A 66 7.24 -17.80 -7.33
C ILE A 66 6.36 -18.86 -6.65
N LEU A 67 6.22 -18.76 -5.34
CA LEU A 67 5.46 -19.71 -4.50
C LEU A 67 3.96 -19.43 -4.50
N GLY A 68 3.59 -18.18 -4.79
CA GLY A 68 2.22 -17.76 -4.86
C GLY A 68 2.12 -16.29 -5.22
N TYR A 69 0.93 -15.90 -5.68
CA TYR A 69 0.62 -14.52 -5.99
C TYR A 69 -0.87 -14.21 -5.86
N VAL A 70 -1.16 -12.92 -5.69
CA VAL A 70 -2.50 -12.34 -5.65
C VAL A 70 -2.54 -11.16 -6.62
N LEU A 71 -3.57 -11.14 -7.46
CA LEU A 71 -3.90 -10.02 -8.35
C LEU A 71 -5.21 -9.39 -7.89
N VAL A 72 -5.20 -8.08 -7.72
CA VAL A 72 -6.36 -7.30 -7.31
C VAL A 72 -6.68 -6.23 -8.35
N VAL A 73 -7.93 -5.78 -8.35
CA VAL A 73 -8.38 -4.67 -9.19
C VAL A 73 -9.35 -3.77 -8.44
N SER A 74 -9.32 -2.49 -8.75
CA SER A 74 -10.25 -1.49 -8.26
C SER A 74 -11.51 -1.39 -9.14
N PRO A 75 -12.58 -0.74 -8.67
CA PRO A 75 -13.73 -0.39 -9.52
C PRO A 75 -13.36 0.40 -10.77
N ASN A 76 -12.38 1.29 -10.68
CA ASN A 76 -11.85 2.09 -11.80
C ASN A 76 -10.70 1.41 -12.56
N GLN A 77 -10.55 0.08 -12.40
CA GLN A 77 -9.62 -0.75 -13.17
C GLN A 77 -8.13 -0.49 -12.91
N ILE A 78 -7.79 0.16 -11.79
CA ILE A 78 -6.42 0.17 -11.28
C ILE A 78 -6.14 -1.21 -10.68
N TRP A 79 -4.98 -1.78 -10.95
CA TRP A 79 -4.63 -3.11 -10.47
C TRP A 79 -3.33 -3.07 -9.68
N ASP A 80 -3.19 -4.02 -8.76
CA ASP A 80 -1.96 -4.27 -8.03
C ASP A 80 -1.70 -5.79 -7.98
N TYR A 81 -0.44 -6.15 -7.83
CA TYR A 81 0.04 -7.52 -7.84
C TYR A 81 1.05 -7.73 -6.72
N ARG A 82 0.88 -8.82 -5.97
CA ARG A 82 1.88 -9.30 -5.00
C ARG A 82 2.21 -10.75 -5.28
N GLY A 83 3.49 -11.07 -5.33
CA GLY A 83 3.98 -12.43 -5.41
C GLY A 83 5.13 -12.65 -4.44
N SER A 84 5.32 -13.90 -4.00
CA SER A 84 6.48 -14.30 -3.21
C SER A 84 7.38 -15.19 -4.03
N TYR A 85 8.68 -14.88 -4.06
CA TYR A 85 9.68 -15.75 -4.67
C TYR A 85 10.04 -16.92 -3.74
N SER A 86 10.56 -18.00 -4.32
CA SER A 86 10.97 -19.21 -3.57
C SER A 86 12.13 -18.99 -2.59
N THR A 87 12.87 -17.90 -2.75
CA THR A 87 13.96 -17.49 -1.86
C THR A 87 13.46 -16.75 -0.62
N SER A 88 12.20 -16.32 -0.59
CA SER A 88 11.60 -15.63 0.54
C SER A 88 10.91 -16.65 1.46
N PRO A 89 10.83 -16.39 2.78
CA PRO A 89 10.01 -17.20 3.67
C PRO A 89 8.57 -17.29 3.12
N ILE A 90 7.95 -18.45 3.32
CA ILE A 90 6.62 -18.76 2.76
C ILE A 90 5.62 -17.72 3.25
N ALA A 91 5.21 -16.82 2.36
CA ALA A 91 4.09 -15.92 2.62
C ALA A 91 2.79 -16.72 2.50
N SER A 92 1.95 -16.66 3.53
CA SER A 92 0.57 -17.10 3.44
C SER A 92 -0.19 -16.30 2.36
N LEU A 93 -1.32 -16.83 1.88
CA LEU A 93 -2.16 -16.08 0.93
C LEU A 93 -2.66 -14.76 1.53
N GLU A 94 -2.89 -14.71 2.84
CA GLU A 94 -3.29 -13.50 3.55
C GLU A 94 -2.17 -12.45 3.55
N GLU A 95 -0.91 -12.86 3.74
CA GLU A 95 0.27 -11.98 3.67
C GLU A 95 0.54 -11.45 2.27
N LEU A 96 0.11 -12.15 1.22
CA LEU A 96 0.15 -11.64 -0.15
C LEU A 96 -1.05 -10.73 -0.46
N ALA A 97 -2.25 -11.13 -0.05
CA ALA A 97 -3.48 -10.44 -0.38
C ALA A 97 -3.59 -9.08 0.31
N ARG A 98 -3.18 -8.97 1.58
CA ARG A 98 -3.26 -7.72 2.34
C ARG A 98 -2.48 -6.58 1.66
N PRO A 99 -1.16 -6.67 1.41
CA PRO A 99 -0.43 -5.59 0.75
C PRO A 99 -0.85 -5.36 -0.71
N ALA A 100 -1.43 -6.35 -1.41
CA ALA A 100 -2.01 -6.15 -2.74
C ALA A 100 -3.24 -5.24 -2.66
N LEU A 101 -4.16 -5.56 -1.75
CA LEU A 101 -5.37 -4.77 -1.54
C LEU A 101 -5.05 -3.38 -0.99
N GLU A 102 -4.13 -3.26 -0.04
CA GLU A 102 -3.65 -1.97 0.47
C GLU A 102 -3.04 -1.11 -0.65
N GLY A 103 -2.21 -1.69 -1.53
CA GLY A 103 -1.60 -0.94 -2.63
C GLY A 103 -2.62 -0.50 -3.68
N CYS A 104 -3.60 -1.35 -3.99
CA CYS A 104 -4.70 -0.99 -4.86
C CYS A 104 -5.60 0.12 -4.26
N GLU A 105 -5.93 0.03 -2.96
CA GLU A 105 -6.67 1.07 -2.25
C GLU A 105 -5.90 2.39 -2.16
N TYR A 106 -4.57 2.32 -2.03
CA TYR A 106 -3.71 3.49 -2.01
C TYR A 106 -3.80 4.31 -3.30
N TYR A 107 -4.00 3.68 -4.46
CA TYR A 107 -4.17 4.41 -5.71
C TYR A 107 -5.64 4.73 -6.05
N ASN A 108 -6.62 3.99 -5.50
CA ASN A 108 -8.02 4.11 -5.91
C ASN A 108 -9.00 4.66 -4.84
N PHE A 109 -8.62 4.76 -3.57
CA PHE A 109 -9.46 5.27 -2.46
C PHE A 109 -10.72 4.46 -2.13
N GLU A 110 -10.92 3.31 -2.79
CA GLU A 110 -12.05 2.43 -2.59
C GLU A 110 -11.58 0.99 -2.45
N PRO A 111 -12.31 0.15 -1.68
CA PRO A 111 -11.99 -1.26 -1.53
C PRO A 111 -11.82 -1.96 -2.87
N CYS A 112 -10.67 -2.61 -3.04
CA CYS A 112 -10.39 -3.39 -4.22
C CYS A 112 -10.94 -4.81 -4.09
N ARG A 113 -10.97 -5.55 -5.19
CA ARG A 113 -11.37 -6.96 -5.22
C ARG A 113 -10.21 -7.83 -5.69
N ILE A 114 -10.08 -9.02 -5.10
CA ILE A 114 -9.16 -10.03 -5.61
C ILE A 114 -9.79 -10.66 -6.84
N VAL A 115 -9.06 -10.72 -7.97
CA VAL A 115 -9.54 -11.31 -9.23
C VAL A 115 -8.80 -12.59 -9.61
N SER A 116 -7.61 -12.79 -9.06
CA SER A 116 -6.88 -14.04 -9.22
C SER A 116 -5.98 -14.34 -8.02
N ILE A 117 -5.92 -15.62 -7.68
CA ILE A 117 -4.95 -16.18 -6.73
C ILE A 117 -4.30 -17.37 -7.40
N ASN A 118 -2.96 -17.39 -7.49
CA ASN A 118 -2.21 -18.56 -7.97
C ASN A 118 -2.70 -19.13 -9.32
N GLY A 119 -3.07 -18.27 -10.26
CA GLY A 119 -3.56 -18.68 -11.58
C GLY A 119 -5.02 -19.12 -11.62
N LYS A 120 -5.72 -19.06 -10.50
CA LYS A 120 -7.15 -19.37 -10.41
C LYS A 120 -7.98 -18.11 -10.35
N SER A 121 -9.15 -18.16 -10.97
CA SER A 121 -10.15 -17.10 -10.88
C SER A 121 -10.81 -17.11 -9.51
N THR A 122 -11.11 -15.92 -9.00
CA THR A 122 -11.92 -15.70 -7.79
C THR A 122 -13.34 -15.23 -8.12
N ALA A 123 -13.69 -15.14 -9.41
CA ALA A 123 -15.03 -14.79 -9.83
C ALA A 123 -16.03 -15.88 -9.43
N ARG A 124 -17.15 -15.48 -8.85
CA ARG A 124 -18.27 -16.35 -8.51
C ARG A 124 -19.03 -16.78 -9.77
N PRO A 125 -19.91 -17.80 -9.70
CA PRO A 125 -20.66 -18.26 -10.86
C PRO A 125 -21.51 -17.18 -11.56
N ASP A 126 -21.94 -16.15 -10.82
CA ASP A 126 -22.67 -15.00 -11.35
C ASP A 126 -21.76 -13.90 -11.94
N GLY A 127 -20.44 -14.14 -11.99
CA GLY A 127 -19.43 -13.19 -12.44
C GLY A 127 -19.04 -12.12 -11.43
N SER A 128 -19.65 -12.11 -10.23
CA SER A 128 -19.28 -11.18 -9.16
C SER A 128 -17.99 -11.61 -8.45
N TYR A 129 -17.43 -10.72 -7.64
CA TYR A 129 -16.27 -11.01 -6.79
C TYR A 129 -16.64 -10.82 -5.33
N ALA A 130 -15.92 -11.48 -4.42
CA ALA A 130 -16.05 -11.23 -2.99
C ALA A 130 -15.76 -9.76 -2.65
N GLN A 131 -16.66 -9.15 -1.88
CA GLN A 131 -16.44 -7.82 -1.34
C GLN A 131 -15.31 -7.89 -0.31
N GLN A 132 -14.26 -7.10 -0.51
CA GLN A 132 -13.19 -6.97 0.46
C GLN A 132 -13.55 -5.87 1.48
N PRO A 133 -13.14 -6.03 2.74
CA PRO A 133 -13.16 -4.91 3.67
C PRO A 133 -12.12 -3.88 3.23
N ARG A 134 -12.27 -2.64 3.71
CA ARG A 134 -11.27 -1.59 3.53
C ARG A 134 -9.98 -1.98 4.27
N MET A 135 -8.86 -1.98 3.56
CA MET A 135 -7.56 -2.35 4.08
C MET A 135 -6.74 -1.18 4.61
N LEU A 136 -7.04 0.05 4.18
CA LEU A 136 -6.41 1.27 4.71
C LEU A 136 -7.37 2.11 5.56
N ASN A 137 -6.98 2.43 6.79
CA ASN A 137 -7.63 3.43 7.63
C ASN A 137 -6.90 4.76 7.52
N TYR A 138 -7.59 5.89 7.56
CA TYR A 138 -6.96 7.20 7.34
C TYR A 138 -7.01 8.16 8.55
N ASP A 139 -7.24 7.62 9.75
CA ASP A 139 -7.20 8.44 10.96
C ASP A 139 -5.76 8.63 11.43
N PRO A 140 -5.34 9.86 11.79
CA PRO A 140 -4.04 10.08 12.43
C PRO A 140 -3.90 9.26 13.71
N THR A 141 -2.79 8.54 13.84
CA THR A 141 -2.51 7.71 15.01
C THR A 141 -1.04 7.79 15.44
N THR A 142 -0.79 7.33 16.65
CA THR A 142 0.56 6.96 17.09
C THR A 142 1.02 5.72 16.34
N PHE A 143 2.29 5.71 15.94
CA PHE A 143 2.93 4.60 15.24
C PHE A 143 2.63 3.26 15.93
N ASN A 144 2.04 2.35 15.16
CA ASN A 144 1.82 0.97 15.57
C ASN A 144 2.47 0.04 14.55
N PHE A 145 3.51 -0.68 14.96
CA PHE A 145 4.26 -1.56 14.05
C PHE A 145 3.37 -2.63 13.40
N ARG A 146 2.27 -3.04 14.03
CA ARG A 146 1.32 -4.01 13.47
C ARG A 146 0.44 -3.44 12.35
N ARG A 147 0.41 -2.12 12.20
CA ARG A 147 -0.46 -1.41 11.26
C ARG A 147 0.29 -0.68 10.15
N ILE A 148 1.58 -0.97 9.98
CA ILE A 148 2.35 -0.38 8.88
C ILE A 148 1.86 -0.97 7.56
N PRO A 149 1.31 -0.17 6.63
CA PRO A 149 0.74 -0.67 5.40
C PRO A 149 1.82 -1.10 4.40
N LEU A 150 1.44 -1.92 3.40
CA LEU A 150 2.23 -2.41 2.27
C LEU A 150 3.43 -3.31 2.61
N ILE A 151 3.78 -3.43 3.89
CA ILE A 151 4.86 -4.31 4.34
C ILE A 151 4.32 -5.64 4.88
N ALA A 152 5.09 -6.70 4.68
CA ALA A 152 4.77 -8.05 5.13
C ALA A 152 4.73 -8.14 6.67
N GLU A 153 3.94 -9.06 7.22
CA GLU A 153 3.77 -9.21 8.68
C GLU A 153 5.10 -9.50 9.39
N GLN A 154 5.94 -10.35 8.81
CA GLN A 154 7.29 -10.62 9.33
C GLN A 154 8.15 -9.36 9.46
N ASP A 155 8.04 -8.43 8.50
CA ASP A 155 8.79 -7.19 8.50
C ASP A 155 8.22 -6.17 9.50
N ARG A 156 6.89 -6.18 9.71
CA ARG A 156 6.24 -5.41 10.78
C ARG A 156 6.84 -5.73 12.14
N VAL A 157 7.14 -7.01 12.40
CA VAL A 157 7.77 -7.42 13.68
C VAL A 157 9.13 -6.75 13.86
N VAL A 158 9.96 -6.70 12.82
CA VAL A 158 11.29 -6.06 12.86
C VAL A 158 11.15 -4.54 13.03
N ALA A 159 10.17 -3.93 12.36
CA ALA A 159 9.86 -2.51 12.44
C ALA A 159 9.45 -2.05 13.86
N ARG A 160 9.13 -2.97 14.78
CA ARG A 160 8.93 -2.65 16.21
C ARG A 160 10.10 -1.86 16.80
N THR A 161 11.32 -2.12 16.35
CA THR A 161 12.54 -1.42 16.81
C THR A 161 12.48 0.09 16.60
N TYR A 162 11.73 0.59 15.60
CA TYR A 162 11.51 2.02 15.40
C TYR A 162 10.85 2.68 16.62
N ARG A 163 9.84 2.04 17.21
CA ARG A 163 9.07 2.61 18.34
C ARG A 163 9.98 2.94 19.52
N ASP A 164 10.94 2.05 19.78
CA ASP A 164 11.82 2.12 20.95
C ASP A 164 13.12 2.91 20.68
N ALA A 165 13.38 3.29 19.42
CA ALA A 165 14.56 4.07 19.06
C ALA A 165 14.51 5.51 19.63
N PRO A 166 15.66 6.11 19.98
CA PRO A 166 15.74 7.53 20.36
C PRO A 166 15.22 8.46 19.27
N MET A 167 14.72 9.62 19.69
CA MET A 167 14.38 10.73 18.79
C MET A 167 15.60 11.63 18.56
N PRO A 168 15.66 12.34 17.42
CA PRO A 168 14.72 12.31 16.29
C PRO A 168 14.85 11.06 15.41
N LYS A 169 13.72 10.61 14.83
CA LYS A 169 13.65 9.42 13.97
C LYS A 169 12.57 9.51 12.90
N ALA A 170 12.86 8.94 11.74
CA ALA A 170 11.95 8.88 10.60
C ALA A 170 11.83 7.45 10.06
N PHE A 171 10.62 7.08 9.62
CA PHE A 171 10.30 5.80 9.00
C PHE A 171 9.81 6.06 7.57
N PHE A 172 10.39 5.35 6.60
CA PHE A 172 10.02 5.42 5.19
C PHE A 172 9.67 4.04 4.67
N PHE A 173 8.77 3.99 3.69
CA PHE A 173 8.42 2.78 2.95
C PHE A 173 7.97 3.13 1.54
N ASN A 174 7.77 2.12 0.70
CA ASN A 174 7.17 2.30 -0.61
C ASN A 174 6.13 1.24 -0.93
N THR A 175 5.50 1.41 -2.10
CA THR A 175 4.44 0.53 -2.58
C THR A 175 4.92 -0.84 -3.03
N ASN A 176 6.20 -1.16 -2.95
CA ASN A 176 6.71 -2.52 -3.16
C ASN A 176 6.95 -3.26 -1.85
N GLY A 177 6.70 -2.61 -0.71
CA GLY A 177 6.92 -3.18 0.62
C GLY A 177 8.36 -3.02 1.15
N ASN A 178 9.24 -2.31 0.42
CA ASN A 178 10.54 -1.94 0.97
C ASN A 178 10.36 -0.81 1.99
N TRP A 179 11.14 -0.85 3.06
CA TRP A 179 11.08 0.13 4.12
C TRP A 179 12.43 0.32 4.80
N SER A 180 12.57 1.42 5.51
CA SER A 180 13.71 1.71 6.37
C SER A 180 13.30 2.68 7.47
N TRP A 181 14.10 2.74 8.53
CA TRP A 181 14.03 3.86 9.46
C TRP A 181 15.42 4.22 9.96
N LYS A 182 15.57 5.46 10.39
CA LYS A 182 16.81 5.99 11.00
C LYS A 182 16.48 6.93 12.14
N ASN A 183 17.32 6.90 13.17
CA ASN A 183 17.43 7.96 14.16
C ASN A 183 18.75 8.70 13.96
N ALA A 184 18.79 9.98 14.31
CA ALA A 184 19.98 10.83 14.15
C ALA A 184 20.00 11.96 15.19
N ASP A 185 20.99 12.84 15.15
CA ASP A 185 21.09 13.98 16.07
C ASP A 185 20.16 15.15 15.70
N THR A 186 19.64 15.17 14.46
CA THR A 186 18.75 16.23 13.96
C THR A 186 17.61 15.63 13.14
N ASP A 187 16.47 16.34 13.11
CA ASP A 187 15.30 15.98 12.32
C ASP A 187 15.65 15.79 10.84
N ALA A 188 16.42 16.74 10.27
CA ALA A 188 16.83 16.73 8.87
C ALA A 188 17.68 15.49 8.54
N ASN A 189 18.63 15.13 9.41
CA ASN A 189 19.46 13.95 9.21
C ASN A 189 18.64 12.66 9.31
N ALA A 190 17.75 12.55 10.31
CA ALA A 190 16.89 11.38 10.46
C ALA A 190 16.03 11.14 9.21
N ILE A 191 15.43 12.20 8.66
CA ILE A 191 14.62 12.15 7.45
C ILE A 191 15.49 11.78 6.23
N ALA A 192 16.60 12.48 6.01
CA ALA A 192 17.45 12.29 4.83
C ALA A 192 18.05 10.88 4.79
N GLU A 193 18.55 10.39 5.92
CA GLU A 193 19.16 9.06 6.00
C GLU A 193 18.13 7.94 5.86
N ALA A 194 16.94 8.08 6.47
CA ALA A 194 15.86 7.10 6.32
C ALA A 194 15.40 7.04 4.86
N LYS A 195 15.11 8.20 4.26
CA LYS A 195 14.70 8.29 2.85
C LYS A 195 15.75 7.64 1.93
N LYS A 196 17.02 8.03 2.08
CA LYS A 196 18.13 7.46 1.29
C LYS A 196 18.24 5.95 1.45
N ALA A 197 18.05 5.42 2.67
CA ALA A 197 18.08 3.99 2.92
C ALA A 197 16.89 3.26 2.28
N CYS A 198 15.71 3.87 2.24
CA CYS A 198 14.53 3.31 1.57
C CYS A 198 14.72 3.29 0.03
N GLU A 199 15.30 4.35 -0.53
CA GLU A 199 15.57 4.52 -1.97
C GLU A 199 16.78 3.71 -2.46
N GLY A 200 17.44 2.93 -1.60
CA GLY A 200 18.74 2.31 -1.85
C GLY A 200 18.84 1.39 -3.07
N ASP A 201 17.73 1.10 -3.75
CA ASP A 201 17.68 0.45 -5.06
C ASP A 201 17.00 1.39 -6.08
N PRO A 202 17.72 1.83 -7.14
CA PRO A 202 17.24 2.81 -8.11
C PRO A 202 16.07 2.33 -8.99
N VAL A 203 15.72 1.04 -8.95
CA VAL A 203 14.57 0.49 -9.69
C VAL A 203 13.27 0.59 -8.87
N VAL A 204 13.35 1.01 -7.62
CA VAL A 204 12.26 0.89 -6.66
C VAL A 204 11.33 2.10 -6.68
N ALA A 205 10.04 1.83 -6.43
CA ALA A 205 8.99 2.83 -6.26
C ALA A 205 9.38 3.95 -5.27
N THR A 206 8.84 5.15 -5.51
CA THR A 206 9.06 6.34 -4.67
C THR A 206 8.84 6.03 -3.19
N CYS A 207 9.85 6.30 -2.37
CA CYS A 207 9.75 6.18 -0.93
C CYS A 207 8.96 7.35 -0.32
N MET A 208 8.06 7.00 0.59
CA MET A 208 7.16 7.91 1.29
C MET A 208 7.46 7.86 2.77
N MET A 209 7.38 9.01 3.43
CA MET A 209 7.51 9.09 4.87
C MET A 209 6.24 8.53 5.50
N TYR A 210 6.39 7.49 6.31
CA TYR A 210 5.27 6.90 7.04
C TYR A 210 5.07 7.54 8.41
N ALA A 211 6.16 7.66 9.17
CA ALA A 211 6.10 8.12 10.54
C ALA A 211 7.33 8.98 10.89
N PHE A 212 7.09 9.95 11.76
CA PHE A 212 8.11 10.83 12.31
C PHE A 212 7.91 10.96 13.82
N ASN A 213 8.95 10.66 14.61
CA ASN A 213 8.91 10.68 16.08
C ASN A 213 7.69 9.97 16.71
N ASN A 214 7.37 8.77 16.21
CA ASN A 214 6.20 7.96 16.62
C ASN A 214 4.83 8.51 16.20
N THR A 215 4.75 9.55 15.37
CA THR A 215 3.49 10.03 14.79
C THR A 215 3.41 9.54 13.35
N VAL A 216 2.28 8.93 12.97
CA VAL A 216 2.02 8.59 11.57
C VAL A 216 1.72 9.88 10.81
N VAL A 217 2.46 10.11 9.73
CA VAL A 217 2.41 11.32 8.88
C VAL A 217 2.16 10.98 7.42
N TRP A 218 1.87 9.70 7.12
CA TRP A 218 1.68 9.26 5.75
C TRP A 218 0.36 9.77 5.18
N GLU A 219 0.45 10.71 4.24
CA GLU A 219 -0.71 11.17 3.50
C GLU A 219 -0.81 10.44 2.15
N GLN A 220 -2.03 10.10 1.77
CA GLN A 220 -2.30 9.56 0.45
C GLN A 220 -2.15 10.67 -0.61
N PRO A 221 -1.52 10.40 -1.77
CA PRO A 221 -1.41 11.35 -2.86
C PRO A 221 -2.82 11.65 -3.39
N ARG A 222 -3.20 12.92 -3.45
CA ARG A 222 -4.46 13.37 -4.06
C ARG A 222 -4.33 13.59 -5.55
#